data_AF-A0A3N5F9Q6-F1
#
_entry.id   AF-A0A3N5F9Q6-F1
#
_cell.length_a   1.000
_cell.length_b   1.000
_cell.length_c   1.000
_cell.angle_alpha   90.00
_cell.angle_beta   90.00
_cell.angle_gamma   90.00
#
_symmetry.space_group_name_H-M   'P 1'
#
loop_
_entity.id
_entity.type
_entity.pdbx_description
1 polymer ?
#
loop_
_entity_poly.entity_id
_entity_poly.type
_entity_poly.pdbx_seq_one_letter_code
_entity_poly.pdbx_strand_id
1 'polypeptide(L)'
;FPRQYLEFARRQHRWIRGDWQLLPWLGRSVPATGGRRLRNRLAWIDRWKIVDNVRRSLLPPALITMLVAGWLILPGHPAVWTLLGVLAPSGVIFTDLVTGFARGRRRSAFAGTFQRLSDHAGRWLLLLVFLPYDAAVAADAIARTLVRVFLTRRHLLQWTSAAHTSEELAAGDTRRFIWRQMRIAPILAGAALVAVVTLRTQALPGALPLLVLWFIAPEVAYVLGHPRRLPGRRLDADDRILLRRIARRTWRYFEVFVGPDDQWLPPDNFQEQPRGDVAHRTSPTNVGMMFLSSLAACDLGYIGLDDLASRLTNSLDTLARIDRYRGHLFNWYDTRTLEPLNPRYVSTVDSGNLAVSLLALKEGCLEFADGPALRSQQWRGLSDLLKLLGDAVERLDLGREEALALRRCLDAIENAVAKVEEDPSRWWSTLRDLTDRDVTDLDCHLLEAVAEKEGHPATLARVRDVRVWLERLHHHVRSMDRKCRSVFPWLLPLTQAPPPALAAVATAVATALPPTLRLGEIAAHCRQARELVRQSLAALPPADDAQLAWSTALFDALDRGEQAAATLRDSLV
;
A
#
# COMPACT_ATOMS: atom_id res chain seq x y z
N PHE A 1 4.45 0.16 13.31
CA PHE A 1 5.27 0.69 14.42
C PHE A 1 5.11 -0.25 15.62
N PRO A 2 6.09 -0.43 16.54
CA PRO A 2 5.94 -1.32 17.71
C PRO A 2 4.69 -0.98 18.50
N ARG A 3 3.93 -2.00 18.92
CA ARG A 3 2.65 -1.85 19.63
C ARG A 3 2.85 -1.67 21.14
N GLN A 4 3.99 -2.14 21.66
CA GLN A 4 4.30 -2.13 23.09
C GLN A 4 5.72 -1.59 23.35
N TYR A 5 5.94 -1.11 24.57
CA TYR A 5 7.22 -0.54 24.98
C TYR A 5 8.39 -1.53 24.89
N LEU A 6 8.20 -2.80 25.30
CA LEU A 6 9.28 -3.80 25.23
C LEU A 6 9.70 -4.12 23.79
N GLU A 7 8.76 -4.11 22.83
CA GLU A 7 9.10 -4.24 21.40
C GLU A 7 9.93 -3.05 20.92
N PHE A 8 9.58 -1.84 21.38
CA PHE A 8 10.36 -0.64 21.11
C PHE A 8 11.77 -0.74 21.72
N ALA A 9 11.91 -1.11 22.99
CA ALA A 9 13.20 -1.24 23.66
C ALA A 9 14.09 -2.32 23.02
N ARG A 10 13.55 -3.48 22.64
CA ARG A 10 14.28 -4.51 21.89
C ARG A 10 14.69 -4.01 20.50
N ARG A 11 13.85 -3.22 19.83
CA ARG A 11 14.23 -2.56 18.57
C ARG A 11 15.37 -1.56 18.80
N GLN A 12 15.30 -0.71 19.82
CA GLN A 12 16.35 0.22 20.19
C GLN A 12 17.67 -0.50 20.48
N HIS A 13 17.64 -1.59 21.24
CA HIS A 13 18.83 -2.43 21.49
C HIS A 13 19.51 -2.85 20.19
N ARG A 14 18.74 -3.33 19.20
CA ARG A 14 19.28 -3.70 17.88
C ARG A 14 19.90 -2.52 17.15
N TRP A 15 19.26 -1.35 17.18
CA TRP A 15 19.75 -0.14 16.51
C TRP A 15 21.05 0.35 17.15
N ILE A 16 21.11 0.45 18.48
CA ILE A 16 22.32 0.82 19.22
C ILE A 16 23.45 -0.15 18.89
N ARG A 17 23.20 -1.46 18.84
CA ARG A 17 24.22 -2.43 18.41
C ARG A 17 24.73 -2.14 16.99
N GLY A 18 23.82 -1.88 16.05
CA GLY A 18 24.18 -1.51 14.67
C GLY A 18 25.03 -0.24 14.60
N ASP A 19 24.66 0.81 15.32
CA ASP A 19 25.40 2.07 15.37
C ASP A 19 26.83 1.88 15.92
N TRP A 20 26.97 1.11 17.01
CA TRP A 20 28.28 0.84 17.61
C TRP A 20 29.14 -0.14 16.79
N GLN A 21 28.52 -1.00 15.96
CA GLN A 21 29.26 -1.83 15.00
C GLN A 21 29.94 -0.99 13.91
N LEU A 22 29.51 0.26 13.69
CA LEU A 22 30.12 1.18 12.74
C LEU A 22 31.37 1.89 13.30
N LEU A 23 31.74 1.71 14.58
CA LEU A 23 32.94 2.36 15.14
C LEU A 23 34.23 2.19 14.31
N PRO A 24 34.54 1.02 13.72
CA PRO A 24 35.71 0.88 12.84
C PRO A 24 35.70 1.82 11.63
N TRP A 25 34.52 2.29 11.21
CA TRP A 25 34.32 3.22 10.09
C TRP A 25 34.61 4.69 10.45
N LEU A 26 34.92 5.01 11.70
CA LEU A 26 35.45 6.32 12.09
C LEU A 26 36.95 6.45 11.82
N GLY A 27 37.67 5.33 11.76
CA GLY A 27 39.12 5.29 11.57
C GLY A 27 39.58 5.69 10.17
N ARG A 28 40.89 5.92 10.00
CA ARG A 28 41.51 6.19 8.69
C ARG A 28 41.44 4.97 7.74
N SER A 29 41.31 3.77 8.29
CA SER A 29 41.17 2.52 7.54
C SER A 29 40.00 1.68 8.03
N VAL A 30 39.19 1.18 7.10
CA VAL A 30 37.96 0.41 7.35
C VAL A 30 38.15 -1.08 7.04
N PRO A 31 37.40 -1.98 7.70
CA PRO A 31 37.43 -3.41 7.39
C PRO A 31 36.99 -3.68 5.93
N ALA A 32 37.67 -4.63 5.27
CA ALA A 32 37.32 -5.12 3.94
C ALA A 32 37.28 -6.66 3.92
N THR A 33 36.77 -7.22 2.83
CA THR A 33 36.72 -8.67 2.61
C THR A 33 38.12 -9.28 2.69
N GLY A 34 38.21 -10.50 3.23
CA GLY A 34 39.49 -11.23 3.39
C GLY A 34 40.41 -10.68 4.49
N GLY A 35 39.88 -9.94 5.48
CA GLY A 35 40.66 -9.43 6.62
C GLY A 35 41.54 -8.22 6.30
N ARG A 36 41.51 -7.74 5.05
CA ARG A 36 42.22 -6.53 4.62
C ARG A 36 41.59 -5.28 5.24
N ARG A 37 42.36 -4.19 5.33
CA ARG A 37 41.85 -2.85 5.67
C ARG A 37 42.06 -1.92 4.48
N LEU A 38 41.03 -1.17 4.13
CA LEU A 38 41.05 -0.19 3.03
C LEU A 38 41.03 1.22 3.59
N ARG A 39 41.56 2.19 2.83
CA ARG A 39 41.46 3.60 3.20
C ARG A 39 39.98 4.00 3.28
N ASN A 40 39.62 4.66 4.37
CA ASN A 40 38.26 5.13 4.59
C ASN A 40 37.90 6.25 3.60
N ARG A 41 36.87 6.02 2.78
CA ARG A 41 36.36 6.97 1.78
C ARG A 41 35.21 7.84 2.30
N LEU A 42 34.72 7.60 3.51
CA LEU A 42 33.65 8.41 4.09
C LEU A 42 34.13 9.86 4.29
N ALA A 43 33.31 10.80 3.83
CA ALA A 43 33.51 12.22 4.08
C ALA A 43 33.40 12.53 5.58
N TRP A 44 33.90 13.69 6.00
CA TRP A 44 33.87 14.11 7.40
C TRP A 44 32.44 14.16 7.96
N ILE A 45 31.48 14.60 7.15
CA ILE A 45 30.08 14.71 7.53
C ILE A 45 29.43 13.35 7.76
N ASP A 46 29.80 12.33 6.98
CA ASP A 46 29.26 10.97 7.16
C ASP A 46 29.83 10.30 8.41
N ARG A 47 31.09 10.58 8.74
CA ARG A 47 31.68 10.16 10.02
C ARG A 47 31.03 10.88 11.21
N TRP A 48 30.71 12.16 11.04
CA TRP A 48 29.97 12.90 12.06
C TRP A 48 28.58 12.32 12.32
N LYS A 49 27.86 11.86 11.28
CA LYS A 49 26.58 11.15 11.44
C LYS A 49 26.74 9.89 12.30
N ILE A 50 27.80 9.11 12.08
CA ILE A 50 28.11 7.93 12.90
C ILE A 50 28.38 8.33 14.36
N VAL A 51 29.19 9.39 14.57
CA VAL A 51 29.46 9.92 15.93
C VAL A 51 28.18 10.39 16.61
N ASP A 52 27.31 11.11 15.91
CA ASP A 52 26.05 11.60 16.48
C ASP A 52 25.10 10.45 16.84
N ASN A 53 25.01 9.40 16.01
CA ASN A 53 24.24 8.20 16.34
C ASN A 53 24.75 7.53 17.63
N VAL A 54 26.07 7.34 17.74
CA VAL A 54 26.72 6.79 18.94
C VAL A 54 26.46 7.67 20.15
N ARG A 55 26.65 8.99 20.02
CA ARG A 55 26.42 9.99 21.09
C ARG A 55 24.98 9.95 21.61
N ARG A 56 23.99 9.85 20.74
CA ARG A 56 22.57 9.79 21.13
C ARG A 56 22.28 8.60 22.04
N SER A 57 22.88 7.44 21.76
CA SER A 57 22.71 6.24 22.60
C SER A 57 23.35 6.34 24.00
N LEU A 58 24.28 7.28 24.20
CA LEU A 58 24.91 7.54 25.50
C LEU A 58 24.09 8.46 26.41
N LEU A 59 23.05 9.12 25.88
CA LEU A 59 22.26 10.08 26.65
C LEU A 59 21.55 9.44 27.86
N PRO A 60 20.83 8.30 27.75
CA PRO A 60 20.16 7.71 28.90
C PRO A 60 21.14 7.29 30.02
N PRO A 61 22.25 6.57 29.74
CA PRO A 61 23.28 6.30 30.75
C PRO A 61 23.86 7.57 31.38
N ALA A 62 24.20 8.58 30.57
CA ALA A 62 24.80 9.82 31.06
C ALA A 62 23.84 10.60 31.98
N LEU A 63 22.55 10.66 31.66
CA LEU A 63 21.55 11.33 32.49
C LEU A 63 21.38 10.65 33.85
N ILE A 64 21.38 9.32 33.92
CA ILE A 64 21.32 8.61 35.21
C ILE A 64 22.58 8.85 36.01
N THR A 65 23.76 8.74 35.39
CA THR A 65 25.02 9.01 36.07
C THR A 65 25.05 10.44 36.61
N MET A 66 24.57 11.42 35.83
CA MET A 66 24.46 12.81 36.26
C MET A 66 23.49 12.98 37.43
N LEU A 67 22.30 12.37 37.36
CA LEU A 67 21.29 12.45 38.43
C LEU A 67 21.80 11.84 39.73
N VAL A 68 22.35 10.63 39.68
CA VAL A 68 22.91 9.94 40.85
C VAL A 68 24.12 10.69 41.41
N ALA A 69 25.02 11.19 40.57
CA ALA A 69 26.14 12.03 41.01
C ALA A 69 25.63 13.35 41.61
N GLY A 70 24.59 13.96 41.02
CA GLY A 70 23.92 15.15 41.51
C GLY A 70 23.33 15.00 42.91
N TRP A 71 22.78 13.83 43.20
CA TRP A 71 22.20 13.52 44.50
C TRP A 71 23.23 13.18 45.56
N LEU A 72 24.36 12.57 45.19
CA LEU A 72 25.30 11.99 46.16
C LEU A 72 26.62 12.76 46.29
N ILE A 73 27.17 13.29 45.20
CA ILE A 73 28.57 13.73 45.11
C ILE A 73 28.69 15.22 44.74
N LEU A 74 27.91 15.68 43.76
CA LEU A 74 28.13 17.00 43.16
C LEU A 74 27.74 18.15 44.11
N PRO A 75 28.43 19.30 43.98
CA PRO A 75 28.14 20.48 44.78
C PRO A 75 26.77 21.09 44.42
N GLY A 76 26.27 21.94 45.31
CA GLY A 76 24.98 22.62 45.17
C GLY A 76 23.78 21.83 45.70
N HIS A 77 22.59 22.38 45.50
CA HIS A 77 21.34 21.80 46.00
C HIS A 77 20.88 20.62 45.09
N PRO A 78 20.69 19.40 45.63
CA PRO A 78 20.36 18.21 44.82
C PRO A 78 19.15 18.34 43.90
N ALA A 79 18.15 19.14 44.30
CA ALA A 79 16.97 19.38 43.46
C ALA A 79 17.29 20.10 42.14
N VAL A 80 18.38 20.88 42.07
CA VAL A 80 18.84 21.52 40.81
C VAL A 80 19.27 20.45 39.81
N TRP A 81 19.96 19.41 40.27
CA TRP A 81 20.35 18.29 39.41
C TRP A 81 19.15 17.50 38.92
N THR A 82 18.14 17.28 39.77
CA THR A 82 16.85 16.73 39.34
C THR A 82 16.21 17.58 38.26
N LEU A 83 16.12 18.90 38.47
CA LEU A 83 15.53 19.84 37.50
C LEU A 83 16.27 19.79 36.16
N LEU A 84 17.61 19.80 36.18
CA LEU A 84 18.42 19.68 34.96
C LEU A 84 18.20 18.34 34.24
N GLY A 85 18.14 17.23 34.97
CA GLY A 85 17.88 15.91 34.37
C GLY A 85 16.48 15.79 33.77
N VAL A 86 15.49 16.44 34.39
CA VAL A 86 14.10 16.52 33.91
C VAL A 86 13.98 17.42 32.67
N LEU A 87 14.71 18.54 32.64
CA LEU A 87 14.70 19.49 31.53
C LEU A 87 15.59 19.05 30.35
N ALA A 88 16.65 18.27 30.56
CA ALA A 88 17.59 17.92 29.49
C ALA A 88 16.92 17.24 28.27
N PRO A 89 15.97 16.29 28.42
CA PRO A 89 15.25 15.69 27.29
C PRO A 89 14.22 16.62 26.62
N SER A 90 13.90 17.78 27.22
CA SER A 90 12.87 18.70 26.72
C SER A 90 13.26 19.47 25.45
N GLY A 91 14.53 19.41 25.04
CA GLY A 91 15.01 20.10 23.84
C GLY A 91 14.25 19.74 22.55
N VAL A 92 13.68 18.54 22.47
CA VAL A 92 12.83 18.12 21.33
C VAL A 92 11.48 18.84 21.31
N ILE A 93 10.91 19.14 22.49
CA ILE A 93 9.70 19.94 22.62
C ILE A 93 9.97 21.37 22.11
N PHE A 94 11.15 21.90 22.41
CA PHE A 94 11.56 23.25 22.02
C PHE A 94 11.74 23.40 20.51
N THR A 95 12.37 22.45 19.81
CA THR A 95 12.57 22.51 18.35
C THR A 95 11.26 22.47 17.56
N ASP A 96 10.29 21.67 18.01
CA ASP A 96 9.00 21.52 17.34
C ASP A 96 8.06 22.70 17.62
N LEU A 97 8.12 23.29 18.82
CA LEU A 97 7.43 24.55 19.11
C LEU A 97 7.95 25.69 18.25
N VAL A 98 9.28 25.86 18.16
CA VAL A 98 9.90 26.96 17.39
C VAL A 98 9.63 26.81 15.89
N THR A 99 9.75 25.60 15.33
CA THR A 99 9.42 25.35 13.92
C THR A 99 7.91 25.45 13.62
N GLY A 100 7.05 25.09 14.58
CA GLY A 100 5.61 25.27 14.50
C GLY A 100 5.18 26.74 14.49
N PHE A 101 5.86 27.59 15.25
CA PHE A 101 5.66 29.05 15.21
C PHE A 101 6.20 29.68 13.92
N ALA A 102 7.31 29.19 13.38
CA ALA A 102 7.92 29.69 12.15
C ALA A 102 7.11 29.38 10.87
N ARG A 103 6.26 28.33 10.87
CA ARG A 103 5.50 27.87 9.68
C ARG A 103 4.11 28.50 9.47
N GLY A 104 3.77 29.56 10.18
CA GLY A 104 2.60 30.40 9.88
C GLY A 104 1.25 29.82 10.37
N ARG A 105 0.44 30.70 10.98
CA ARG A 105 -0.88 30.41 11.57
C ARG A 105 -1.91 30.02 10.50
N ARG A 106 -2.25 28.73 10.36
CA ARG A 106 -3.55 28.32 9.79
C ARG A 106 -4.57 28.12 10.93
N ARG A 107 -5.73 28.78 10.83
CA ARG A 107 -6.80 28.88 11.85
C ARG A 107 -7.45 27.55 12.30
N SER A 108 -7.16 26.42 11.64
CA SER A 108 -7.60 25.08 12.07
C SER A 108 -6.69 24.45 13.16
N ALA A 109 -5.59 25.12 13.52
CA ALA A 109 -4.55 24.53 14.37
C ALA A 109 -4.91 24.35 15.85
N PHE A 110 -5.90 25.05 16.43
CA PHE A 110 -6.09 25.07 17.90
C PHE A 110 -6.50 23.72 18.51
N ALA A 111 -7.42 22.97 17.89
CA ALA A 111 -7.80 21.64 18.36
C ALA A 111 -6.65 20.61 18.21
N GLY A 112 -5.88 20.72 17.12
CA GLY A 112 -4.71 19.89 16.88
C GLY A 112 -3.50 20.28 17.74
N THR A 113 -3.42 21.52 18.26
CA THR A 113 -2.30 21.97 19.10
C THR A 113 -2.35 21.35 20.50
N PHE A 114 -3.54 21.20 21.10
CA PHE A 114 -3.66 20.57 22.42
C PHE A 114 -3.34 19.06 22.37
N GLN A 115 -3.85 18.35 21.36
CA GLN A 115 -3.50 16.93 21.15
C GLN A 115 -2.00 16.76 20.90
N ARG A 116 -1.41 17.61 20.06
CA ARG A 116 0.05 17.61 19.84
C ARG A 116 0.80 17.89 21.14
N LEU A 117 0.44 18.91 21.92
CA LEU A 117 1.12 19.22 23.17
C LEU A 117 1.01 18.07 24.19
N SER A 118 -0.17 17.45 24.28
CA SER A 118 -0.41 16.27 25.10
C SER A 118 0.47 15.08 24.67
N ASP A 119 0.57 14.82 23.36
CA ASP A 119 1.44 13.76 22.83
C ASP A 119 2.92 14.01 23.16
N HIS A 120 3.39 15.26 23.08
CA HIS A 120 4.77 15.62 23.38
C HIS A 120 5.06 15.52 24.89
N ALA A 121 4.15 16.01 25.74
CA ALA A 121 4.25 15.88 27.18
C ALA A 121 4.23 14.41 27.62
N GLY A 122 3.36 13.60 27.01
CA GLY A 122 3.31 12.16 27.22
C GLY A 122 4.63 11.48 26.86
N ARG A 123 5.19 11.76 25.66
CA ARG A 123 6.50 11.21 25.25
C ARG A 123 7.62 11.61 26.20
N TRP A 124 7.66 12.87 26.63
CA TRP A 124 8.66 13.35 27.58
C TRP A 124 8.54 12.68 28.94
N LEU A 125 7.32 12.53 29.46
CA LEU A 125 7.08 11.79 30.69
C LEU A 125 7.55 10.33 30.58
N LEU A 126 7.25 9.65 29.47
CA LEU A 126 7.68 8.27 29.25
C LEU A 126 9.21 8.15 29.16
N LEU A 127 9.91 9.12 28.56
CA LEU A 127 11.38 9.16 28.57
C LEU A 127 11.93 9.23 29.99
N LEU A 128 11.29 9.99 30.89
CA LEU A 128 11.71 10.07 32.30
C LEU A 128 11.39 8.80 33.09
N VAL A 129 10.20 8.23 32.90
CA VAL A 129 9.75 7.00 33.56
C VAL A 129 10.66 5.83 33.20
N PHE A 130 10.98 5.68 31.91
CA PHE A 130 11.73 4.54 31.41
C PHE A 130 13.24 4.72 31.40
N LEU A 131 13.74 5.90 31.81
CA LEU A 131 15.16 6.26 31.79
C LEU A 131 16.10 5.17 32.35
N PRO A 132 15.84 4.53 33.51
CA PRO A 132 16.67 3.44 34.04
C PRO A 132 16.74 2.21 33.16
N TYR A 133 15.60 1.85 32.59
CA TYR A 133 15.54 0.70 31.70
C TYR A 133 16.26 1.00 30.38
N ASP A 134 16.01 2.18 29.79
CA ASP A 134 16.68 2.62 28.56
C ASP A 134 18.20 2.72 28.73
N ALA A 135 18.66 3.23 29.88
CA ALA A 135 20.08 3.27 30.21
C ALA A 135 20.69 1.86 30.31
N ALA A 136 20.01 0.93 30.97
CA ALA A 136 20.47 -0.45 31.06
C ALA A 136 20.49 -1.16 29.69
N VAL A 137 19.45 -0.96 28.87
CA VAL A 137 19.37 -1.49 27.50
C VAL A 137 20.49 -0.92 26.62
N ALA A 138 20.74 0.39 26.70
CA ALA A 138 21.84 1.03 25.99
C ALA A 138 23.20 0.50 26.47
N ALA A 139 23.44 0.45 27.78
CA ALA A 139 24.69 -0.05 28.33
C ALA A 139 24.98 -1.51 27.93
N ASP A 140 23.98 -2.38 27.98
CA ASP A 140 24.10 -3.78 27.53
C ASP A 140 24.39 -3.87 26.02
N ALA A 141 23.66 -3.11 25.19
CA ALA A 141 23.88 -3.08 23.74
C ALA A 141 25.31 -2.61 23.40
N ILE A 142 25.77 -1.56 24.06
CA ILE A 142 27.12 -0.98 23.91
C ILE A 142 28.17 -2.00 24.33
N ALA A 143 28.10 -2.51 25.55
CA ALA A 143 29.08 -3.45 26.10
C ALA A 143 29.18 -4.73 25.24
N ARG A 144 28.03 -5.35 24.90
CA ARG A 144 28.02 -6.53 24.02
C ARG A 144 28.63 -6.24 22.66
N THR A 145 28.37 -5.06 22.09
CA THR A 145 28.90 -4.70 20.77
C THR A 145 30.40 -4.48 20.82
N LEU A 146 30.90 -3.75 21.83
CA LEU A 146 32.33 -3.54 22.01
C LEU A 146 33.06 -4.89 22.17
N VAL A 147 32.54 -5.79 22.99
CA VAL A 147 33.10 -7.15 23.15
C VAL A 147 33.05 -7.93 21.83
N ARG A 148 31.92 -7.90 21.12
CA ARG A 148 31.79 -8.65 19.86
C ARG A 148 32.64 -8.10 18.73
N VAL A 149 32.79 -6.79 18.62
CA VAL A 149 33.56 -6.17 17.54
C VAL A 149 35.06 -6.24 17.80
N PHE A 150 35.50 -5.95 19.02
CA PHE A 150 36.92 -5.80 19.35
C PHE A 150 37.56 -7.05 19.94
N LEU A 151 36.80 -7.93 20.60
CA LEU A 151 37.35 -9.13 21.25
C LEU A 151 36.96 -10.43 20.52
N THR A 152 35.66 -10.74 20.39
CA THR A 152 35.24 -12.10 19.99
C THR A 152 35.01 -12.29 18.49
N ARG A 153 34.58 -11.25 17.77
CA ARG A 153 34.16 -11.28 16.35
C ARG A 153 33.11 -12.34 16.00
N ARG A 154 32.33 -12.80 16.99
CA ARG A 154 31.25 -13.80 16.81
C ARG A 154 29.88 -13.16 16.95
N HIS A 155 28.88 -13.74 16.29
CA HIS A 155 27.47 -13.34 16.39
C HIS A 155 27.20 -11.84 16.10
N LEU A 156 27.96 -11.26 15.16
CA LEU A 156 27.78 -9.87 14.71
C LEU A 156 26.42 -9.67 14.03
N LEU A 157 25.89 -10.73 13.41
CA LEU A 157 24.58 -10.76 12.76
C LEU A 157 23.53 -11.51 13.58
N GLN A 158 23.59 -11.46 14.92
CA GLN A 158 22.52 -12.02 15.74
C GLN A 158 21.35 -11.03 15.84
N TRP A 159 20.22 -11.39 15.22
CA TRP A 159 18.99 -10.61 15.18
C TRP A 159 17.84 -11.41 15.79
N THR A 160 17.05 -10.76 16.65
CA THR A 160 15.75 -11.27 17.09
C THR A 160 14.68 -10.56 16.26
N SER A 161 13.73 -11.31 15.69
CA SER A 161 12.63 -10.71 14.93
C SER A 161 11.62 -10.04 15.87
N ALA A 162 10.88 -9.06 15.35
CA ALA A 162 9.80 -8.44 16.11
C ALA A 162 8.67 -9.45 16.40
N ALA A 163 8.40 -10.37 15.46
CA ALA A 163 7.40 -11.43 15.58
C ALA A 163 7.69 -12.40 16.74
N HIS A 164 8.95 -12.81 16.91
CA HIS A 164 9.36 -13.70 18.01
C HIS A 164 9.22 -13.01 19.39
N THR A 165 9.28 -11.67 19.43
CA THR A 165 9.02 -10.91 20.66
C THR A 165 7.53 -10.86 20.99
N SER A 166 6.68 -10.64 19.98
CA SER A 166 5.23 -10.61 20.18
C SER A 166 4.65 -11.97 20.56
N GLU A 167 5.21 -13.08 20.07
CA GLU A 167 4.80 -14.44 20.45
C GLU A 167 5.14 -14.76 21.91
N GLU A 168 6.33 -14.42 22.38
CA GLU A 168 6.72 -14.56 23.80
C GLU A 168 5.81 -13.75 24.75
N LEU A 169 5.33 -12.60 24.30
CA LEU A 169 4.41 -11.71 25.03
C LEU A 169 2.97 -12.25 25.06
N ALA A 170 2.57 -13.04 24.05
CA ALA A 170 1.23 -13.62 23.93
C ALA A 170 1.05 -14.94 24.70
N ALA A 171 2.14 -15.65 25.01
CA ALA A 171 2.11 -17.02 25.52
C ALA A 171 2.02 -17.16 27.06
N GLY A 172 1.72 -16.11 27.83
CA GLY A 172 1.66 -16.20 29.31
C GLY A 172 1.17 -14.96 30.05
N ASP A 173 1.41 -14.92 31.37
CA ASP A 173 1.11 -13.77 32.24
C ASP A 173 1.95 -12.54 31.84
N THR A 174 1.34 -11.67 31.03
CA THR A 174 1.97 -10.46 30.45
C THR A 174 2.56 -9.56 31.52
N ARG A 175 1.91 -9.41 32.68
CA ARG A 175 2.38 -8.53 33.76
C ARG A 175 3.67 -9.09 34.36
N ARG A 176 3.68 -10.36 34.76
CA ARG A 176 4.88 -11.03 35.31
C ARG A 176 6.04 -10.99 34.33
N PHE A 177 5.76 -11.20 33.03
CA PHE A 177 6.77 -11.11 31.99
C PHE A 177 7.42 -9.72 31.92
N ILE A 178 6.61 -8.65 31.91
CA ILE A 178 7.11 -7.26 31.85
C ILE A 178 7.95 -6.94 33.08
N TRP A 179 7.49 -7.30 34.28
CA TRP A 179 8.25 -7.12 35.52
C TRP A 179 9.60 -7.84 35.50
N ARG A 180 9.64 -9.08 34.99
CA ARG A 180 10.89 -9.84 34.86
C ARG A 180 11.86 -9.17 33.88
N GLN A 181 11.35 -8.67 32.74
CA GLN A 181 12.17 -8.01 31.73
C GLN A 181 12.69 -6.65 32.21
N MET A 182 11.87 -5.88 32.92
CA MET A 182 12.18 -4.51 33.36
C MET A 182 12.72 -4.42 34.78
N ARG A 183 12.99 -5.55 35.46
CA ARG A 183 13.43 -5.60 36.87
C ARG A 183 14.60 -4.70 37.22
N ILE A 184 15.47 -4.38 36.26
CA ILE A 184 16.63 -3.51 36.50
C ILE A 184 16.21 -2.09 36.89
N ALA A 185 15.08 -1.58 36.39
CA ALA A 185 14.59 -0.25 36.73
C ALA A 185 14.23 -0.09 38.23
N PRO A 186 13.36 -0.94 38.82
CA PRO A 186 13.07 -0.86 40.25
C PRO A 186 14.28 -1.23 41.13
N ILE A 187 15.17 -2.13 40.69
CA ILE A 187 16.40 -2.44 41.43
C ILE A 187 17.30 -1.20 41.52
N LEU A 188 17.52 -0.50 40.39
CA LEU A 188 18.31 0.74 40.37
C LEU A 188 17.65 1.85 41.19
N ALA A 189 16.33 1.98 41.12
CA ALA A 189 15.58 2.94 41.93
C ALA A 189 15.74 2.65 43.44
N GLY A 190 15.60 1.38 43.85
CA GLY A 190 15.77 0.97 45.24
C GLY A 190 17.21 1.19 45.74
N ALA A 191 18.21 0.82 44.94
CA ALA A 191 19.62 1.04 45.29
C ALA A 191 19.95 2.53 45.43
N ALA A 192 19.46 3.38 44.51
CA ALA A 192 19.64 4.82 44.57
C ALA A 192 18.90 5.44 45.76
N LEU A 193 17.70 4.96 46.10
CA LEU A 193 16.97 5.40 47.29
C LEU A 193 17.76 5.11 48.57
N VAL A 194 18.27 3.89 48.73
CA VAL A 194 19.09 3.50 49.88
C VAL A 194 20.33 4.39 49.97
N ALA A 195 21.03 4.62 48.86
CA ALA A 195 22.21 5.49 48.82
C ALA A 195 21.88 6.94 49.19
N VAL A 196 20.76 7.49 48.71
CA VAL A 196 20.32 8.85 49.04
C VAL A 196 19.98 8.98 50.52
N VAL A 197 19.25 8.01 51.08
CA VAL A 197 18.87 8.03 52.50
C VAL A 197 20.09 7.95 53.41
N THR A 198 21.08 7.10 53.08
CA THR A 198 22.26 6.86 53.92
C THR A 198 23.36 7.90 53.75
N LEU A 199 23.60 8.39 52.53
CA LEU A 199 24.73 9.28 52.23
C LEU A 199 24.35 10.75 52.24
N ARG A 200 23.13 11.12 51.82
CA ARG A 200 22.72 12.52 51.70
C ARG A 200 21.20 12.69 51.72
N THR A 201 20.61 12.56 52.91
CA THR A 201 19.14 12.61 53.10
C THR A 201 18.50 13.90 52.58
N GLN A 202 19.24 15.02 52.56
CA GLN A 202 18.80 16.30 51.98
C GLN A 202 18.46 16.20 50.48
N ALA A 203 18.99 15.21 49.76
CA ALA A 203 18.66 14.97 48.36
C ALA A 203 17.31 14.27 48.15
N LEU A 204 16.73 13.70 49.21
CA LEU A 204 15.51 12.90 49.14
C LEU A 204 14.33 13.64 48.49
N PRO A 205 13.98 14.90 48.84
CA PRO A 205 12.86 15.58 48.20
C PRO A 205 13.05 15.78 46.69
N GLY A 206 14.29 15.96 46.24
CA GLY A 206 14.63 16.10 44.82
C GLY A 206 14.68 14.77 44.08
N ALA A 207 15.13 13.69 44.72
CA ALA A 207 15.30 12.39 44.09
C ALA A 207 13.99 11.56 44.07
N LEU A 208 13.20 11.66 45.14
CA LEU A 208 12.04 10.80 45.39
C LEU A 208 11.04 10.75 44.23
N PRO A 209 10.64 11.87 43.58
CA PRO A 209 9.69 11.81 42.47
C PRO A 209 10.18 10.93 41.31
N LEU A 210 11.45 11.05 40.92
CA LEU A 210 12.03 10.22 39.86
C LEU A 210 12.19 8.76 40.30
N LEU A 211 12.65 8.53 41.54
CA LEU A 211 12.81 7.17 42.08
C LEU A 211 11.48 6.41 42.12
N VAL A 212 10.39 7.08 42.49
CA VAL A 212 9.04 6.48 42.44
C VAL A 212 8.65 6.12 41.01
N LEU A 213 8.82 7.05 40.06
CA LEU A 213 8.54 6.80 38.64
C LEU A 213 9.35 5.62 38.09
N TRP A 214 10.62 5.54 38.45
CA TRP A 214 11.53 4.46 38.04
C TRP A 214 11.14 3.11 38.63
N PHE A 215 10.66 3.09 39.88
CA PHE A 215 10.17 1.87 40.52
C PHE A 215 8.89 1.35 39.85
N ILE A 216 7.94 2.24 39.54
CA ILE A 216 6.67 1.87 38.90
C ILE A 216 6.75 1.71 37.38
N ALA A 217 7.92 1.94 36.76
CA ALA A 217 8.09 1.86 35.31
C ALA A 217 7.56 0.55 34.67
N PRO A 218 7.76 -0.66 35.26
CA PRO A 218 7.17 -1.88 34.72
C PRO A 218 5.63 -1.86 34.67
N GLU A 219 4.97 -1.25 35.66
CA GLU A 219 3.51 -1.09 35.68
C GLU A 219 3.04 -0.11 34.61
N VAL A 220 3.74 1.01 34.44
CA VAL A 220 3.45 1.97 33.38
C VAL A 220 3.55 1.30 32.00
N ALA A 221 4.59 0.49 31.77
CA ALA A 221 4.73 -0.29 30.54
C ALA A 221 3.61 -1.33 30.36
N TYR A 222 3.17 -1.99 31.43
CA TYR A 222 2.05 -2.93 31.41
C TYR A 222 0.74 -2.25 31.03
N VAL A 223 0.37 -1.16 31.72
CA VAL A 223 -0.86 -0.40 31.44
C VAL A 223 -0.88 0.13 30.01
N LEU A 224 0.24 0.71 29.53
CA LEU A 224 0.34 1.21 28.16
C LEU A 224 0.39 0.11 27.10
N GLY A 225 0.83 -1.09 27.47
CA GLY A 225 0.94 -2.24 26.58
C GLY A 225 -0.37 -2.95 26.27
N HIS A 226 -1.48 -2.56 26.92
CA HIS A 226 -2.78 -3.12 26.64
C HIS A 226 -3.20 -2.78 25.20
N PRO A 227 -3.59 -3.79 24.39
CA PRO A 227 -4.05 -3.54 23.03
C PRO A 227 -5.28 -2.63 23.11
N ARG A 228 -5.11 -1.37 22.70
CA ARG A 228 -6.24 -0.47 22.50
C ARG A 228 -7.06 -1.07 21.37
N ARG A 229 -8.14 -1.77 21.71
CA ARG A 229 -9.23 -2.06 20.77
C ARG A 229 -9.88 -0.72 20.48
N LEU A 230 -9.26 0.08 19.62
CA LEU A 230 -9.99 1.15 18.96
C LEU A 230 -11.18 0.44 18.31
N PRO A 231 -12.43 0.80 18.63
CA PRO A 231 -13.59 0.24 17.96
C PRO A 231 -13.29 0.33 16.48
N GLY A 232 -13.23 -0.82 15.79
CA GLY A 232 -13.03 -0.82 14.35
C GLY A 232 -14.21 -0.03 13.78
N ARG A 233 -13.96 1.23 13.37
CA ARG A 233 -14.99 2.05 12.76
C ARG A 233 -15.38 1.29 11.49
N ARG A 234 -16.56 0.68 11.51
CA ARG A 234 -17.13 0.09 10.29
C ARG A 234 -17.30 1.26 9.33
N LEU A 235 -16.66 1.17 8.17
CA LEU A 235 -16.84 2.16 7.12
C LEU A 235 -18.31 2.16 6.73
N ASP A 236 -18.96 3.31 6.89
CA ASP A 236 -20.30 3.55 6.38
C ASP A 236 -20.29 3.53 4.84
N ALA A 237 -21.47 3.62 4.23
CA ALA A 237 -21.60 3.56 2.78
C ALA A 237 -20.88 4.73 2.09
N ASP A 238 -20.93 5.92 2.68
CA ASP A 238 -20.34 7.14 2.12
C ASP A 238 -18.82 7.12 2.18
N ASP A 239 -18.24 6.67 3.31
CA ASP A 239 -16.81 6.45 3.49
C ASP A 239 -16.29 5.45 2.44
N ARG A 240 -17.05 4.37 2.15
CA ARG A 240 -16.67 3.40 1.10
C ARG A 240 -16.70 4.02 -0.29
N ILE A 241 -17.74 4.78 -0.61
CA ILE A 241 -17.85 5.48 -1.91
C ILE A 241 -16.68 6.47 -2.07
N LEU A 242 -16.39 7.25 -1.03
CA LEU A 242 -15.27 8.19 -1.02
C LEU A 242 -13.93 7.49 -1.26
N LEU A 243 -13.66 6.41 -0.53
CA LEU A 243 -12.41 5.65 -0.68
C LEU A 243 -12.28 5.02 -2.06
N ARG A 244 -13.36 4.50 -2.64
CA ARG A 244 -13.39 3.98 -4.01
C ARG A 244 -13.15 5.07 -5.06
N ARG A 245 -13.76 6.24 -4.89
CA ARG A 245 -13.47 7.40 -5.77
C ARG A 245 -12.01 7.82 -5.69
N ILE A 246 -11.42 7.83 -4.49
CA ILE A 246 -9.98 8.09 -4.31
C ILE A 246 -9.17 7.01 -5.02
N ALA A 247 -9.49 5.72 -4.83
CA ALA A 247 -8.79 4.62 -5.46
C ALA A 247 -8.84 4.70 -7.00
N ARG A 248 -10.01 4.99 -7.59
CA ARG A 248 -10.14 5.16 -9.05
C ARG A 248 -9.34 6.35 -9.57
N ARG A 249 -9.32 7.48 -8.85
CA ARG A 249 -8.47 8.64 -9.17
C ARG A 249 -6.98 8.32 -9.05
N THR A 250 -6.58 7.57 -8.03
CA THR A 250 -5.18 7.16 -7.84
C THR A 250 -4.75 6.16 -8.91
N TRP A 251 -5.60 5.20 -9.28
CA TRP A 251 -5.30 4.23 -10.34
C TRP A 251 -5.02 4.89 -11.69
N ARG A 252 -5.67 6.03 -11.99
CA ARG A 252 -5.40 6.81 -13.20
C ARG A 252 -3.91 7.17 -13.35
N TYR A 253 -3.15 7.31 -12.26
CA TYR A 253 -1.70 7.49 -12.32
C TYR A 253 -1.05 6.36 -13.13
N PHE A 254 -1.36 5.10 -12.81
CA PHE A 254 -0.80 3.95 -13.53
C PHE A 254 -1.38 3.82 -14.94
N GLU A 255 -2.66 4.14 -15.15
CA GLU A 255 -3.24 4.14 -16.51
C GLU A 255 -2.55 5.12 -17.46
N VAL A 256 -2.09 6.26 -16.95
CA VAL A 256 -1.46 7.32 -17.75
C VAL A 256 0.03 7.09 -17.91
N PHE A 257 0.73 6.72 -16.83
CA PHE A 257 2.19 6.71 -16.81
C PHE A 257 2.82 5.32 -16.96
N VAL A 258 2.04 4.25 -16.87
CA VAL A 258 2.51 2.88 -17.13
C VAL A 258 1.98 2.43 -18.48
N GLY A 259 2.65 2.91 -19.53
CA GLY A 259 2.34 2.59 -20.92
C GLY A 259 3.61 2.34 -21.73
N PRO A 260 3.47 2.20 -23.06
CA PRO A 260 4.59 1.91 -23.96
C PRO A 260 5.73 2.94 -23.89
N ASP A 261 5.40 4.21 -23.68
CA ASP A 261 6.38 5.31 -23.62
C ASP A 261 7.39 5.17 -22.48
N ASP A 262 6.99 4.48 -21.40
CA ASP A 262 7.80 4.20 -20.21
C ASP A 262 8.11 2.69 -20.07
N GLN A 263 8.05 1.94 -21.18
CA GLN A 263 8.32 0.50 -21.22
C GLN A 263 7.47 -0.32 -20.24
N TRP A 264 6.26 0.16 -19.95
CA TRP A 264 5.35 -0.42 -18.95
C TRP A 264 5.92 -0.45 -17.53
N LEU A 265 6.83 0.47 -17.20
CA LEU A 265 7.35 0.66 -15.85
C LEU A 265 6.81 1.95 -15.23
N PRO A 266 6.60 1.99 -13.90
CA PRO A 266 6.06 3.18 -13.24
C PRO A 266 7.17 4.22 -13.03
N PRO A 267 6.94 5.51 -13.35
CA PRO A 267 7.86 6.56 -12.95
C PRO A 267 7.86 6.74 -11.43
N ASP A 268 8.85 7.46 -10.93
CA ASP A 268 9.05 7.67 -9.50
C ASP A 268 8.07 8.69 -8.92
N ASN A 269 7.81 9.74 -9.68
CA ASN A 269 6.82 10.75 -9.32
C ASN A 269 6.36 11.52 -10.56
N PHE A 270 5.19 12.14 -10.41
CA PHE A 270 4.64 13.13 -11.34
C PHE A 270 4.38 14.41 -10.56
N GLN A 271 4.89 15.53 -11.06
CA GLN A 271 4.69 16.86 -10.48
C GLN A 271 3.79 17.67 -11.39
N GLU A 272 2.49 17.66 -11.06
CA GLU A 272 1.46 18.36 -11.85
C GLU A 272 1.77 19.86 -12.00
N GLN A 273 2.13 20.51 -10.89
CA GLN A 273 2.55 21.92 -10.89
C GLN A 273 4.07 22.03 -10.76
N PRO A 274 4.73 22.97 -11.46
CA PRO A 274 4.16 23.98 -12.37
C PRO A 274 4.06 23.54 -13.84
N ARG A 275 4.73 22.45 -14.26
CA ARG A 275 4.89 22.10 -15.68
C ARG A 275 4.44 20.69 -16.06
N GLY A 276 3.91 19.90 -15.13
CA GLY A 276 3.57 18.49 -15.40
C GLY A 276 4.81 17.66 -15.72
N ASP A 277 5.79 17.64 -14.81
CA ASP A 277 7.05 16.93 -15.03
C ASP A 277 6.96 15.49 -14.53
N VAL A 278 7.39 14.54 -15.37
CA VAL A 278 7.42 13.11 -15.06
C VAL A 278 8.85 12.71 -14.78
N ALA A 279 9.11 12.22 -13.57
CA ALA A 279 10.41 11.64 -13.25
C ALA A 279 10.49 10.25 -13.87
N HIS A 280 10.93 10.18 -15.13
CA HIS A 280 11.15 8.96 -15.94
C HIS A 280 12.27 8.07 -15.39
N ARG A 281 12.11 7.64 -14.14
CA ARG A 281 12.98 6.71 -13.44
C ARG A 281 12.15 5.80 -12.56
N THR A 282 12.57 4.56 -12.39
CA THR A 282 11.87 3.60 -11.53
C THR A 282 12.80 2.88 -10.58
N SER A 283 12.23 2.34 -9.51
CA SER A 283 12.92 1.54 -8.51
C SER A 283 12.23 0.18 -8.34
N PRO A 284 12.90 -0.82 -7.75
CA PRO A 284 12.26 -2.11 -7.47
C PRO A 284 11.02 -1.96 -6.58
N THR A 285 11.00 -0.99 -5.66
CA THR A 285 9.83 -0.67 -4.84
C THR A 285 8.68 -0.12 -5.69
N ASN A 286 8.95 0.80 -6.63
CA ASN A 286 7.92 1.39 -7.49
C ASN A 286 7.27 0.31 -8.37
N VAL A 287 8.08 -0.57 -8.95
CA VAL A 287 7.63 -1.73 -9.72
C VAL A 287 6.74 -2.66 -8.85
N GLY A 288 7.20 -2.99 -7.64
CA GLY A 288 6.41 -3.81 -6.72
C GLY A 288 5.07 -3.18 -6.35
N MET A 289 5.03 -1.86 -6.13
CA MET A 289 3.80 -1.13 -5.82
C MET A 289 2.86 -1.04 -7.01
N MET A 290 3.38 -0.90 -8.23
CA MET A 290 2.58 -0.94 -9.46
C MET A 290 1.88 -2.28 -9.61
N PHE A 291 2.61 -3.40 -9.43
CA PHE A 291 2.02 -4.74 -9.51
C PHE A 291 0.88 -4.94 -8.53
N LEU A 292 1.08 -4.57 -7.26
CA LEU A 292 0.02 -4.64 -6.24
C LEU A 292 -1.16 -3.72 -6.58
N SER A 293 -0.88 -2.54 -7.13
CA SER A 293 -1.92 -1.60 -7.56
C SER A 293 -2.73 -2.13 -8.74
N SER A 294 -2.09 -2.86 -9.67
CA SER A 294 -2.78 -3.51 -10.79
C SER A 294 -3.70 -4.64 -10.34
N LEU A 295 -3.28 -5.46 -9.38
CA LEU A 295 -4.17 -6.45 -8.75
C LEU A 295 -5.38 -5.77 -8.08
N ALA A 296 -5.12 -4.75 -7.26
CA ALA A 296 -6.17 -4.01 -6.57
C ALA A 296 -7.14 -3.32 -7.54
N ALA A 297 -6.64 -2.79 -8.66
CA ALA A 297 -7.47 -2.22 -9.71
C ALA A 297 -8.37 -3.28 -10.37
N CYS A 298 -7.86 -4.49 -10.60
CA CYS A 298 -8.67 -5.59 -11.09
C CYS A 298 -9.76 -5.99 -10.06
N ASP A 299 -9.42 -6.08 -8.77
CA ASP A 299 -10.37 -6.39 -7.70
C ASP A 299 -11.45 -5.34 -7.50
N LEU A 300 -11.11 -4.06 -7.69
CA LEU A 300 -12.07 -2.96 -7.65
C LEU A 300 -12.89 -2.86 -8.94
N GLY A 301 -12.53 -3.63 -9.97
CA GLY A 301 -13.20 -3.67 -11.27
C GLY A 301 -12.85 -2.52 -12.19
N TYR A 302 -11.70 -1.87 -11.98
CA TYR A 302 -11.20 -0.75 -12.78
C TYR A 302 -10.57 -1.17 -14.09
N ILE A 303 -10.06 -2.41 -14.14
CA ILE A 303 -9.52 -3.05 -15.35
C ILE A 303 -10.01 -4.50 -15.43
N GLY A 304 -10.08 -5.03 -16.65
CA GLY A 304 -10.38 -6.45 -16.90
C GLY A 304 -9.16 -7.35 -16.73
N LEU A 305 -9.39 -8.66 -16.76
CA LEU A 305 -8.32 -9.67 -16.69
C LEU A 305 -7.37 -9.62 -17.89
N ASP A 306 -7.89 -9.25 -19.06
CA ASP A 306 -7.14 -9.07 -20.31
C ASP A 306 -6.17 -7.89 -20.25
N ASP A 307 -6.63 -6.74 -19.73
CA ASP A 307 -5.76 -5.57 -19.52
C ASP A 307 -4.73 -5.85 -18.42
N LEU A 308 -5.14 -6.53 -17.34
CA LEU A 308 -4.20 -6.96 -16.29
C LEU A 308 -3.10 -7.85 -16.87
N ALA A 309 -3.46 -8.95 -17.54
CA ALA A 309 -2.49 -9.88 -18.14
C ALA A 309 -1.54 -9.16 -19.09
N SER A 310 -2.07 -8.33 -20.00
CA SER A 310 -1.26 -7.57 -20.95
C SER A 310 -0.26 -6.63 -20.26
N ARG A 311 -0.70 -5.88 -19.24
CA ARG A 311 0.17 -4.98 -18.47
C ARG A 311 1.26 -5.75 -17.72
N LEU A 312 0.90 -6.85 -17.09
CA LEU A 312 1.84 -7.67 -16.32
C LEU A 312 2.89 -8.31 -17.23
N THR A 313 2.48 -8.94 -18.33
CA THR A 313 3.39 -9.55 -19.30
C THR A 313 4.37 -8.52 -19.84
N ASN A 314 3.89 -7.37 -20.33
CA ASN A 314 4.76 -6.32 -20.84
C ASN A 314 5.76 -5.81 -19.78
N SER A 315 5.30 -5.64 -18.54
CA SER A 315 6.16 -5.19 -17.44
C SER A 315 7.22 -6.23 -17.09
N LEU A 316 6.84 -7.50 -16.99
CA LEU A 316 7.73 -8.62 -16.66
C LEU A 316 8.76 -8.86 -17.77
N ASP A 317 8.34 -8.76 -19.03
CA ASP A 317 9.22 -8.83 -20.20
C ASP A 317 10.24 -7.69 -20.17
N THR A 318 9.81 -6.46 -19.87
CA THR A 318 10.74 -5.34 -19.69
C THR A 318 11.74 -5.65 -18.57
N LEU A 319 11.28 -6.09 -17.40
CA LEU A 319 12.16 -6.45 -16.27
C LEU A 319 13.12 -7.58 -16.62
N ALA A 320 12.74 -8.53 -17.49
CA ALA A 320 13.61 -9.62 -17.93
C ALA A 320 14.83 -9.12 -18.73
N ARG A 321 14.70 -7.98 -19.42
CA ARG A 321 15.75 -7.41 -20.29
C ARG A 321 16.70 -6.43 -19.60
N ILE A 322 16.32 -5.85 -18.46
CA ILE A 322 17.13 -4.79 -17.81
C ILE A 322 18.37 -5.35 -17.11
N ASP A 323 19.45 -4.57 -17.11
CA ASP A 323 20.72 -4.91 -16.47
C ASP A 323 20.55 -5.21 -14.97
N ARG A 324 21.14 -6.32 -14.48
CA ARG A 324 21.05 -6.74 -13.07
C ARG A 324 22.42 -6.95 -12.45
N TYR A 325 22.51 -6.79 -11.14
CA TYR A 325 23.69 -7.14 -10.37
C TYR A 325 23.44 -8.39 -9.52
N ARG A 326 23.99 -9.53 -9.94
CA ARG A 326 23.88 -10.82 -9.22
C ARG A 326 22.42 -11.20 -8.91
N GLY A 327 21.53 -11.03 -9.88
CA GLY A 327 20.09 -11.29 -9.74
C GLY A 327 19.29 -10.14 -9.12
N HIS A 328 19.93 -9.15 -8.50
CA HIS A 328 19.24 -7.96 -8.00
C HIS A 328 19.08 -6.89 -9.07
N LEU A 329 17.94 -6.22 -9.05
CA LEU A 329 17.76 -4.96 -9.75
C LEU A 329 18.58 -3.84 -9.09
N PHE A 330 19.12 -2.92 -9.88
CA PHE A 330 19.65 -1.65 -9.39
C PHE A 330 18.52 -0.79 -8.82
N ASN A 331 18.86 0.16 -7.97
CA ASN A 331 17.85 0.99 -7.32
C ASN A 331 17.13 1.94 -8.28
N TRP A 332 17.77 2.32 -9.39
CA TRP A 332 17.26 3.30 -10.32
C TRP A 332 17.54 2.92 -11.76
N TYR A 333 16.51 2.94 -12.59
CA TYR A 333 16.58 2.81 -14.04
C TYR A 333 15.85 3.99 -14.67
N ASP A 334 16.32 4.50 -15.81
CA ASP A 334 15.50 5.36 -16.67
C ASP A 334 14.41 4.50 -17.33
N THR A 335 13.14 4.91 -17.25
CA THR A 335 12.02 4.10 -17.75
C THR A 335 11.91 4.08 -19.28
N ARG A 336 12.54 5.04 -19.97
CA ARG A 336 12.51 5.15 -21.43
C ARG A 336 13.66 4.39 -22.07
N THR A 337 14.85 4.45 -21.47
CA THR A 337 16.06 3.80 -22.01
C THR A 337 16.38 2.45 -21.37
N LEU A 338 15.80 2.16 -20.20
CA LEU A 338 16.10 0.98 -19.37
C LEU A 338 17.53 0.94 -18.82
N GLU A 339 18.28 2.04 -18.96
CA GLU A 339 19.64 2.12 -18.46
C GLU A 339 19.66 2.34 -16.94
N PRO A 340 20.54 1.63 -16.20
CA PRO A 340 20.70 1.86 -14.77
C PRO A 340 21.36 3.22 -14.52
N LEU A 341 20.71 4.05 -13.70
CA LEU A 341 21.15 5.41 -13.37
C LEU A 341 22.34 5.40 -12.41
N ASN A 342 23.19 6.43 -12.53
CA ASN A 342 24.31 6.63 -11.62
C ASN A 342 23.87 7.39 -10.34
N PRO A 343 24.40 7.04 -9.16
CA PRO A 343 25.30 5.91 -8.90
C PRO A 343 24.57 4.56 -8.96
N ARG A 344 25.20 3.55 -9.55
CA ARG A 344 24.67 2.19 -9.60
C ARG A 344 24.86 1.52 -8.25
N TYR A 345 23.76 1.24 -7.55
CA TYR A 345 23.77 0.46 -6.30
C TYR A 345 22.54 -0.43 -6.20
N VAL A 346 22.64 -1.46 -5.35
CA VAL A 346 21.54 -2.35 -5.01
C VAL A 346 21.04 -1.98 -3.61
N SER A 347 19.74 -1.75 -3.49
CA SER A 347 19.04 -1.71 -2.20
C SER A 347 18.44 -3.09 -1.91
N THR A 348 18.91 -3.73 -0.84
CA THR A 348 18.35 -5.01 -0.39
C THR A 348 16.95 -4.83 0.21
N VAL A 349 16.62 -3.63 0.68
CA VAL A 349 15.26 -3.29 1.16
C VAL A 349 14.29 -3.25 -0.02
N ASP A 350 14.64 -2.56 -1.09
CA ASP A 350 13.80 -2.44 -2.30
C ASP A 350 13.69 -3.79 -3.02
N SER A 351 14.78 -4.56 -3.07
CA SER A 351 14.74 -5.94 -3.55
C SER A 351 13.77 -6.79 -2.73
N GLY A 352 13.75 -6.61 -1.40
CA GLY A 352 12.81 -7.29 -0.50
C GLY A 352 11.36 -6.87 -0.74
N ASN A 353 11.10 -5.58 -0.92
CA ASN A 353 9.77 -5.08 -1.27
C ASN A 353 9.27 -5.71 -2.58
N LEU A 354 10.10 -5.69 -3.63
CA LEU A 354 9.76 -6.30 -4.90
C LEU A 354 9.50 -7.81 -4.75
N ALA A 355 10.34 -8.54 -4.02
CA ALA A 355 10.16 -9.98 -3.82
C ALA A 355 8.83 -10.32 -3.13
N VAL A 356 8.44 -9.56 -2.10
CA VAL A 356 7.15 -9.75 -1.42
C VAL A 356 5.98 -9.36 -2.34
N SER A 357 6.11 -8.27 -3.09
CA SER A 357 5.12 -7.87 -4.10
C SER A 357 4.93 -8.92 -5.18
N LEU A 358 6.01 -9.56 -5.65
CA LEU A 358 5.94 -10.64 -6.64
C LEU A 358 5.26 -11.90 -6.11
N LEU A 359 5.45 -12.21 -4.82
CA LEU A 359 4.73 -13.32 -4.18
C LEU A 359 3.21 -13.04 -4.16
N ALA A 360 2.82 -11.85 -3.71
CA ALA A 360 1.41 -11.45 -3.73
C ALA A 360 0.84 -11.35 -5.15
N LEU A 361 1.65 -10.88 -6.12
CA LEU A 361 1.30 -10.84 -7.53
C LEU A 361 0.95 -12.24 -8.03
N LYS A 362 1.85 -13.21 -7.81
CA LYS A 362 1.67 -14.61 -8.22
C LYS A 362 0.37 -15.18 -7.66
N GLU A 363 0.16 -15.07 -6.35
CA GLU A 363 -1.05 -15.65 -5.73
C GLU A 363 -2.34 -14.95 -6.22
N GLY A 364 -2.31 -13.63 -6.44
CA GLY A 364 -3.45 -12.91 -7.03
C GLY A 364 -3.74 -13.31 -8.48
N CYS A 365 -2.70 -13.55 -9.29
CA CYS A 365 -2.87 -14.04 -10.65
C CYS A 365 -3.46 -15.46 -10.68
N LEU A 366 -3.01 -16.36 -9.79
CA LEU A 366 -3.59 -17.70 -9.64
C LEU A 366 -5.06 -17.64 -9.20
N GLU A 367 -5.39 -16.78 -8.24
CA GLU A 367 -6.78 -16.55 -7.81
C GLU A 367 -7.66 -16.09 -8.99
N PHE A 368 -7.15 -15.18 -9.82
CA PHE A 368 -7.88 -14.72 -11.01
C PHE A 368 -7.99 -15.78 -12.11
N ALA A 369 -6.95 -16.61 -12.29
CA ALA A 369 -6.96 -17.72 -13.25
C ALA A 369 -8.00 -18.79 -12.89
N ASP A 370 -8.25 -19.00 -11.59
CA ASP A 370 -9.27 -19.92 -11.08
C ASP A 370 -10.62 -19.23 -10.79
N GLY A 371 -10.72 -17.93 -11.04
CA GLY A 371 -11.90 -17.10 -10.80
C GLY A 371 -12.88 -17.01 -11.99
N PRO A 372 -14.00 -16.30 -11.79
CA PRO A 372 -14.99 -16.08 -12.85
C PRO A 372 -14.44 -15.19 -13.97
N ALA A 373 -14.73 -15.55 -15.22
CA ALA A 373 -14.22 -14.86 -16.40
C ALA A 373 -14.82 -13.45 -16.60
N LEU A 374 -16.09 -13.26 -16.21
CA LEU A 374 -16.72 -11.95 -16.01
C LEU A 374 -17.00 -11.73 -14.53
N ARG A 375 -16.63 -10.55 -14.04
CA ARG A 375 -16.66 -10.21 -12.61
C ARG A 375 -17.70 -9.12 -12.37
N SER A 376 -18.58 -9.30 -11.36
CA SER A 376 -19.54 -8.26 -10.94
C SER A 376 -18.84 -6.97 -10.49
N GLN A 377 -17.59 -7.10 -10.04
CA GLN A 377 -16.71 -5.99 -9.68
C GLN A 377 -16.57 -4.98 -10.82
N GLN A 378 -16.55 -5.40 -12.10
CA GLN A 378 -16.40 -4.48 -13.24
C GLN A 378 -17.59 -3.50 -13.36
N TRP A 379 -18.80 -3.93 -12.98
CA TRP A 379 -19.98 -3.04 -12.89
C TRP A 379 -19.85 -2.05 -11.73
N ARG A 380 -19.32 -2.48 -10.59
CA ARG A 380 -19.01 -1.56 -9.48
C ARG A 380 -17.94 -0.54 -9.87
N GLY A 381 -16.91 -0.97 -10.59
CA GLY A 381 -15.87 -0.08 -11.11
C GLY A 381 -16.43 0.95 -12.10
N LEU A 382 -17.38 0.52 -12.94
CA LEU A 382 -18.12 1.42 -13.83
C LEU A 382 -18.98 2.43 -13.03
N SER A 383 -19.63 2.00 -11.95
CA SER A 383 -20.36 2.92 -11.05
C SER A 383 -19.44 3.96 -10.40
N ASP A 384 -18.23 3.57 -9.96
CA ASP A 384 -17.25 4.52 -9.41
C ASP A 384 -16.82 5.55 -10.45
N LEU A 385 -16.65 5.11 -11.71
CA LEU A 385 -16.27 5.95 -12.82
C LEU A 385 -17.38 6.94 -13.20
N LEU A 386 -18.64 6.49 -13.26
CA LEU A 386 -19.80 7.35 -13.51
C LEU A 386 -19.95 8.43 -12.45
N LYS A 387 -19.75 8.09 -11.18
CA LYS A 387 -19.73 9.08 -10.08
C LYS A 387 -18.64 10.13 -10.26
N LEU A 388 -17.47 9.75 -10.76
CA LEU A 388 -16.38 10.69 -11.05
C LEU A 388 -16.67 11.57 -12.27
N LEU A 389 -17.34 11.03 -13.28
CA LEU A 389 -17.82 11.78 -14.43
C LEU A 389 -18.92 12.77 -14.01
N GLY A 390 -19.88 12.34 -13.19
CA GLY A 390 -20.91 13.19 -12.59
C GLY A 390 -20.31 14.33 -11.79
N ASP A 391 -19.35 14.05 -10.90
CA ASP A 391 -18.60 15.08 -10.16
C ASP A 391 -17.88 16.08 -11.09
N ALA A 392 -17.44 15.65 -12.27
CA ALA A 392 -16.76 16.51 -13.25
C ALA A 392 -17.76 17.36 -14.05
N VAL A 393 -18.89 16.77 -14.45
CA VAL A 393 -19.98 17.46 -15.13
C VAL A 393 -20.65 18.49 -14.22
N GLU A 394 -20.86 18.20 -12.93
CA GLU A 394 -21.39 19.18 -11.95
C GLU A 394 -20.49 20.41 -11.77
N ARG A 395 -19.19 20.29 -12.05
CA ARG A 395 -18.26 21.42 -12.02
C ARG A 395 -18.26 22.23 -13.31
N LEU A 396 -18.82 21.69 -14.41
CA LEU A 396 -19.07 22.49 -15.59
C LEU A 396 -20.12 23.55 -15.24
N ASP A 397 -19.83 24.79 -15.57
CA ASP A 397 -20.76 25.91 -15.35
C ASP A 397 -21.78 25.91 -16.49
N LEU A 398 -22.67 24.91 -16.54
CA LEU A 398 -23.66 24.71 -17.59
C LEU A 398 -24.93 25.52 -17.33
N GLY A 399 -25.69 25.81 -18.39
CA GLY A 399 -27.05 26.30 -18.25
C GLY A 399 -27.95 25.23 -17.62
N ARG A 400 -29.11 25.66 -17.12
CA ARG A 400 -30.00 24.80 -16.33
C ARG A 400 -30.55 23.64 -17.17
N GLU A 401 -30.89 23.88 -18.44
CA GLU A 401 -31.51 22.86 -19.30
C GLU A 401 -30.50 21.80 -19.73
N GLU A 402 -29.29 22.21 -20.10
CA GLU A 402 -28.19 21.34 -20.50
C GLU A 402 -27.71 20.49 -19.32
N ALA A 403 -27.55 21.11 -18.14
CA ALA A 403 -27.21 20.40 -16.91
C ALA A 403 -28.25 19.33 -16.56
N LEU A 404 -29.55 19.64 -16.73
CA LEU A 404 -30.62 18.68 -16.49
C LEU A 404 -30.64 17.54 -17.52
N ALA A 405 -30.40 17.83 -18.80
CA ALA A 405 -30.32 16.81 -19.85
C ALA A 405 -29.18 15.82 -19.56
N LEU A 406 -27.98 16.33 -19.32
CA LEU A 406 -26.81 15.52 -18.98
C LEU A 406 -27.00 14.72 -17.70
N ARG A 407 -27.59 15.33 -16.67
CA ARG A 407 -27.84 14.64 -15.41
C ARG A 407 -28.83 13.49 -15.60
N ARG A 408 -29.88 13.67 -16.41
CA ARG A 408 -30.84 12.60 -16.73
C ARG A 408 -30.17 11.43 -17.44
N CYS A 409 -29.29 11.69 -18.41
CA CYS A 409 -28.52 10.63 -19.10
C CYS A 409 -27.60 9.87 -18.13
N LEU A 410 -26.84 10.59 -17.30
CA LEU A 410 -25.97 9.99 -16.29
C LEU A 410 -26.76 9.17 -15.27
N ASP A 411 -27.86 9.70 -14.73
CA ASP A 411 -28.71 8.99 -13.77
C ASP A 411 -29.34 7.73 -14.42
N ALA A 412 -29.72 7.78 -15.69
CA ALA A 412 -30.24 6.61 -16.42
C ALA A 412 -29.18 5.50 -16.53
N ILE A 413 -27.95 5.87 -16.91
CA ILE A 413 -26.81 4.94 -16.99
C ILE A 413 -26.47 4.38 -15.61
N GLU A 414 -26.37 5.22 -14.58
CA GLU A 414 -26.08 4.80 -13.20
C GLU A 414 -27.13 3.82 -12.68
N ASN A 415 -28.41 4.09 -12.95
CA ASN A 415 -29.51 3.19 -12.56
C ASN A 415 -29.47 1.85 -13.31
N ALA A 416 -29.11 1.84 -14.59
CA ALA A 416 -28.95 0.62 -15.37
C ALA A 416 -27.80 -0.24 -14.82
N VAL A 417 -26.65 0.38 -14.52
CA VAL A 417 -25.46 -0.29 -13.96
C VAL A 417 -25.73 -0.82 -12.54
N ALA A 418 -26.38 -0.04 -11.68
CA ALA A 418 -26.67 -0.46 -10.31
C ALA A 418 -27.62 -1.67 -10.23
N LYS A 419 -28.61 -1.74 -11.13
CA LYS A 419 -29.57 -2.86 -11.17
C LYS A 419 -28.97 -4.15 -11.73
N VAL A 420 -27.99 -4.05 -12.62
CA VAL A 420 -27.43 -5.22 -13.33
C VAL A 420 -26.32 -5.91 -12.55
N GLU A 421 -25.70 -5.23 -11.58
CA GLU A 421 -24.56 -5.76 -10.81
C GLU A 421 -24.82 -7.16 -10.22
N GLU A 422 -26.02 -7.37 -9.68
CA GLU A 422 -26.45 -8.62 -9.03
C GLU A 422 -27.21 -9.58 -9.98
N ASP A 423 -27.44 -9.19 -11.24
CA ASP A 423 -28.17 -10.00 -12.23
C ASP A 423 -27.29 -10.31 -13.47
N PRO A 424 -26.48 -11.38 -13.43
CA PRO A 424 -25.62 -11.76 -14.54
C PRO A 424 -26.34 -12.04 -15.85
N SER A 425 -27.62 -12.44 -15.80
CA SER A 425 -28.39 -12.75 -17.01
C SER A 425 -28.59 -11.54 -17.92
N ARG A 426 -28.55 -10.33 -17.34
CA ARG A 426 -28.74 -9.05 -18.04
C ARG A 426 -27.44 -8.35 -18.42
N TRP A 427 -26.29 -8.84 -17.98
CA TRP A 427 -24.99 -8.20 -18.22
C TRP A 427 -24.75 -7.91 -19.69
N TRP A 428 -24.99 -8.88 -20.56
CA TRP A 428 -24.79 -8.72 -22.00
C TRP A 428 -25.74 -7.71 -22.64
N SER A 429 -27.05 -7.82 -22.36
CA SER A 429 -28.04 -6.89 -22.90
C SER A 429 -27.79 -5.46 -22.45
N THR A 430 -27.47 -5.26 -21.17
CA THR A 430 -27.18 -3.93 -20.62
C THR A 430 -25.88 -3.37 -21.20
N LEU A 431 -24.85 -4.19 -21.37
CA LEU A 431 -23.58 -3.75 -21.96
C LEU A 431 -23.75 -3.30 -23.41
N ARG A 432 -24.58 -4.01 -24.19
CA ARG A 432 -24.91 -3.61 -25.56
C ARG A 432 -25.68 -2.30 -25.58
N ASP A 433 -26.72 -2.17 -24.76
CA ASP A 433 -27.50 -0.94 -24.65
C ASP A 433 -26.63 0.27 -24.25
N LEU A 434 -25.69 0.07 -23.33
CA LEU A 434 -24.72 1.10 -22.94
C LEU A 434 -23.80 1.49 -24.11
N THR A 435 -23.29 0.50 -24.86
CA THR A 435 -22.32 0.72 -25.94
C THR A 435 -22.96 1.34 -27.18
N ASP A 436 -24.16 0.88 -27.55
CA ASP A 436 -24.81 1.24 -28.80
C ASP A 436 -25.66 2.52 -28.67
N ARG A 437 -26.23 2.77 -27.48
CA ARG A 437 -27.17 3.87 -27.24
C ARG A 437 -26.71 4.82 -26.13
N ASP A 438 -26.65 4.34 -24.87
CA ASP A 438 -26.66 5.26 -23.73
C ASP A 438 -25.37 6.12 -23.63
N VAL A 439 -24.20 5.56 -23.93
CA VAL A 439 -22.94 6.31 -23.98
C VAL A 439 -22.89 7.25 -25.18
N THR A 440 -23.44 6.84 -26.33
CA THR A 440 -23.55 7.69 -27.53
C THR A 440 -24.45 8.90 -27.28
N ASP A 441 -25.59 8.70 -26.62
CA ASP A 441 -26.51 9.79 -26.26
C ASP A 441 -25.85 10.77 -25.28
N LEU A 442 -25.08 10.25 -24.31
CA LEU A 442 -24.29 11.07 -23.39
C LEU A 442 -23.25 11.92 -24.13
N ASP A 443 -22.55 11.36 -25.13
CA ASP A 443 -21.59 12.09 -25.96
C ASP A 443 -22.25 13.24 -26.72
N CYS A 444 -23.39 12.99 -27.36
CA CYS A 444 -24.15 14.00 -28.09
C CYS A 444 -24.50 15.19 -27.19
N HIS A 445 -25.10 14.92 -26.03
CA HIS A 445 -25.46 15.99 -25.08
C HIS A 445 -24.25 16.70 -24.48
N LEU A 446 -23.11 16.01 -24.26
CA LEU A 446 -21.89 16.65 -23.78
C LEU A 446 -21.29 17.57 -24.83
N LEU A 447 -21.31 17.16 -26.11
CA LEU A 447 -20.83 17.98 -27.22
C LEU A 447 -21.67 19.24 -27.39
N GLU A 448 -23.00 19.11 -27.37
CA GLU A 448 -23.93 20.26 -27.40
C GLU A 448 -23.64 21.24 -26.25
N ALA A 449 -23.53 20.74 -25.02
CA ALA A 449 -23.31 21.56 -23.83
C ALA A 449 -21.95 22.28 -23.80
N VAL A 450 -20.91 21.73 -24.47
CA VAL A 450 -19.56 22.30 -24.49
C VAL A 450 -19.36 23.25 -25.68
N ALA A 451 -19.99 22.98 -26.83
CA ALA A 451 -19.85 23.79 -28.04
C ALA A 451 -20.25 25.26 -27.83
N GLU A 452 -21.17 25.54 -26.90
CA GLU A 452 -21.67 26.89 -26.63
C GLU A 452 -20.75 27.75 -25.73
N LYS A 453 -19.67 27.19 -25.16
CA LYS A 453 -18.90 27.83 -24.07
C LYS A 453 -17.40 28.04 -24.34
N GLU A 454 -17.02 28.37 -25.57
CA GLU A 454 -15.63 28.74 -25.89
C GLU A 454 -15.22 30.09 -25.25
N GLY A 455 -14.05 30.12 -24.59
CA GLY A 455 -13.34 31.39 -24.34
C GLY A 455 -12.61 31.58 -23.00
N HIS A 456 -12.87 30.81 -21.94
CA HIS A 456 -12.24 31.03 -20.62
C HIS A 456 -11.30 29.88 -20.16
N PRO A 457 -10.07 30.16 -19.67
CA PRO A 457 -9.12 29.12 -19.26
C PRO A 457 -9.61 28.17 -18.15
N ALA A 458 -10.42 28.67 -17.21
CA ALA A 458 -11.02 27.83 -16.16
C ALA A 458 -12.05 26.85 -16.73
N THR A 459 -12.76 27.23 -17.80
CA THR A 459 -13.69 26.37 -18.53
C THR A 459 -12.93 25.28 -19.25
N LEU A 460 -11.79 25.58 -19.89
CA LEU A 460 -10.93 24.59 -20.55
C LEU A 460 -10.42 23.50 -19.59
N ALA A 461 -10.02 23.88 -18.37
CA ALA A 461 -9.58 22.91 -17.36
C ALA A 461 -10.71 21.95 -16.94
N ARG A 462 -11.93 22.47 -16.74
CA ARG A 462 -13.11 21.67 -16.37
C ARG A 462 -13.56 20.75 -17.51
N VAL A 463 -13.53 21.24 -18.75
CA VAL A 463 -13.80 20.44 -19.95
C VAL A 463 -12.78 19.32 -20.09
N ARG A 464 -11.50 19.58 -19.80
CA ARG A 464 -10.45 18.54 -19.79
C ARG A 464 -10.75 17.45 -18.77
N ASP A 465 -11.20 17.80 -17.57
CA ASP A 465 -11.56 16.81 -16.54
C ASP A 465 -12.72 15.92 -16.99
N VAL A 466 -13.76 16.50 -17.60
CA VAL A 466 -14.91 15.75 -18.14
C VAL A 466 -14.45 14.82 -19.25
N ARG A 467 -13.67 15.34 -20.21
CA ARG A 467 -13.09 14.55 -21.31
C ARG A 467 -12.30 13.35 -20.80
N VAL A 468 -11.49 13.53 -19.76
CA VAL A 468 -10.70 12.45 -19.16
C VAL A 468 -11.59 11.32 -18.64
N TRP A 469 -12.65 11.64 -17.90
CA TRP A 469 -13.53 10.62 -17.35
C TRP A 469 -14.44 10.00 -18.41
N LEU A 470 -14.82 10.77 -19.44
CA LEU A 470 -15.56 10.28 -20.60
C LEU A 470 -14.74 9.31 -21.45
N GLU A 471 -13.47 9.62 -21.74
CA GLU A 471 -12.55 8.70 -22.43
C GLU A 471 -12.36 7.41 -21.63
N ARG A 472 -12.32 7.51 -20.29
CA ARG A 472 -12.24 6.33 -19.42
C ARG A 472 -13.55 5.54 -19.39
N LEU A 473 -14.72 6.18 -19.47
CA LEU A 473 -16.02 5.52 -19.58
C LEU A 473 -16.08 4.67 -20.86
N HIS A 474 -15.71 5.27 -21.99
CA HIS A 474 -15.60 4.55 -23.27
C HIS A 474 -14.66 3.37 -23.18
N HIS A 475 -13.47 3.56 -22.63
CA HIS A 475 -12.49 2.49 -22.52
C HIS A 475 -13.02 1.34 -21.65
N HIS A 476 -13.65 1.65 -20.52
CA HIS A 476 -14.21 0.66 -19.60
C HIS A 476 -15.31 -0.18 -20.27
N VAL A 477 -16.31 0.48 -20.86
CA VAL A 477 -17.44 -0.19 -21.54
C VAL A 477 -16.96 -1.01 -22.73
N ARG A 478 -16.09 -0.45 -23.59
CA ARG A 478 -15.52 -1.19 -24.73
C ARG A 478 -14.61 -2.34 -24.30
N SER A 479 -13.91 -2.23 -23.17
CA SER A 479 -13.12 -3.35 -22.64
C SER A 479 -14.03 -4.49 -22.20
N MET A 480 -15.13 -4.18 -21.50
CA MET A 480 -16.13 -5.19 -21.13
C MET A 480 -16.76 -5.82 -22.37
N ASP A 481 -17.14 -5.03 -23.38
CA ASP A 481 -17.78 -5.56 -24.60
C ASP A 481 -16.82 -6.47 -25.40
N ARG A 482 -15.57 -6.02 -25.63
CA ARG A 482 -14.53 -6.86 -26.27
C ARG A 482 -14.29 -8.15 -25.50
N LYS A 483 -14.33 -8.10 -24.16
CA LYS A 483 -14.16 -9.29 -23.33
C LYS A 483 -15.30 -10.28 -23.52
N CYS A 484 -16.54 -9.80 -23.47
CA CYS A 484 -17.73 -10.61 -23.73
C CYS A 484 -17.68 -11.24 -25.13
N ARG A 485 -17.32 -10.48 -26.16
CA ARG A 485 -17.23 -10.99 -27.54
C ARG A 485 -16.12 -12.01 -27.77
N SER A 486 -15.01 -11.91 -27.03
CA SER A 486 -13.86 -12.81 -27.18
C SER A 486 -14.01 -14.09 -26.38
N VAL A 487 -14.41 -14.00 -25.10
CA VAL A 487 -14.52 -15.16 -24.20
C VAL A 487 -15.89 -15.82 -24.25
N PHE A 488 -16.94 -15.06 -24.57
CA PHE A 488 -18.32 -15.55 -24.66
C PHE A 488 -18.95 -15.31 -26.06
N PRO A 489 -18.25 -15.62 -27.16
CA PRO A 489 -18.73 -15.36 -28.52
C PRO A 489 -20.05 -16.09 -28.85
N TRP A 490 -20.38 -17.16 -28.13
CA TRP A 490 -21.63 -17.91 -28.30
C TRP A 490 -22.89 -17.13 -27.90
N LEU A 491 -22.76 -16.03 -27.13
CA LEU A 491 -23.91 -15.18 -26.81
C LEU A 491 -24.54 -14.54 -28.05
N LEU A 492 -23.76 -14.31 -29.11
CA LEU A 492 -24.26 -13.75 -30.36
C LEU A 492 -25.24 -14.69 -31.09
N PRO A 493 -24.86 -15.92 -31.48
CA PRO A 493 -25.81 -16.85 -32.13
C PRO A 493 -26.97 -17.26 -31.21
N LEU A 494 -26.79 -17.24 -29.88
CA LEU A 494 -27.89 -17.50 -28.94
C LEU A 494 -28.93 -16.37 -28.88
N THR A 495 -28.55 -15.14 -29.21
CA THR A 495 -29.45 -13.96 -29.20
C THR A 495 -30.04 -13.65 -30.58
N GLN A 496 -29.40 -14.10 -31.65
CA GLN A 496 -29.94 -14.07 -33.01
C GLN A 496 -30.95 -15.22 -33.18
N ALA A 497 -32.22 -14.96 -32.82
CA ALA A 497 -33.39 -15.83 -32.95
C ALA A 497 -33.09 -17.25 -33.49
N PRO A 498 -32.88 -18.26 -32.62
CA PRO A 498 -32.56 -19.61 -33.07
C PRO A 498 -33.72 -20.17 -33.92
N PRO A 499 -33.44 -21.08 -34.88
CA PRO A 499 -34.48 -21.80 -35.59
C PRO A 499 -35.48 -22.41 -34.60
N PRO A 500 -36.81 -22.36 -34.84
CA PRO A 500 -37.81 -22.80 -33.86
C PRO A 500 -37.58 -24.21 -33.32
N ALA A 501 -37.11 -25.13 -34.17
CA ALA A 501 -36.76 -26.51 -33.81
C ALA A 501 -35.59 -26.61 -32.80
N LEU A 502 -34.72 -25.60 -32.74
CA LEU A 502 -33.54 -25.55 -31.88
C LEU A 502 -33.68 -24.58 -30.70
N ALA A 503 -34.83 -23.91 -30.54
CA ALA A 503 -35.04 -22.92 -29.47
C ALA A 503 -34.89 -23.51 -28.05
N ALA A 504 -35.38 -24.72 -27.82
CA ALA A 504 -35.22 -25.42 -26.55
C ALA A 504 -33.73 -25.72 -26.24
N VAL A 505 -32.98 -26.11 -27.27
CA VAL A 505 -31.55 -26.44 -27.18
C VAL A 505 -30.73 -25.18 -26.94
N ALA A 506 -31.05 -24.09 -27.64
CA ALA A 506 -30.41 -22.80 -27.43
C ALA A 506 -30.58 -22.32 -25.98
N THR A 507 -31.77 -22.53 -25.40
CA THR A 507 -32.04 -22.21 -23.99
C THR A 507 -31.23 -23.10 -23.04
N ALA A 508 -31.13 -24.41 -23.34
CA ALA A 508 -30.31 -25.34 -22.56
C ALA A 508 -28.81 -24.98 -22.63
N VAL A 509 -28.31 -24.62 -23.82
CA VAL A 509 -26.92 -24.17 -24.03
C VAL A 509 -26.66 -22.86 -23.27
N ALA A 510 -27.56 -21.88 -23.33
CA ALA A 510 -27.44 -20.63 -22.58
C ALA A 510 -27.40 -20.88 -21.06
N THR A 511 -28.18 -21.85 -20.57
CA THR A 511 -28.19 -22.25 -19.16
C THR A 511 -26.90 -22.97 -18.76
N ALA A 512 -26.34 -23.79 -19.65
CA ALA A 512 -25.09 -24.50 -19.43
C ALA A 512 -23.86 -23.58 -19.48
N LEU A 513 -23.95 -22.41 -20.13
CA LEU A 513 -22.85 -21.46 -20.29
C LEU A 513 -23.16 -20.09 -19.66
N PRO A 514 -23.33 -20.02 -18.33
CA PRO A 514 -23.58 -18.74 -17.68
C PRO A 514 -22.36 -17.80 -17.81
N PRO A 515 -22.57 -16.47 -17.84
CA PRO A 515 -21.47 -15.50 -17.93
C PRO A 515 -20.55 -15.53 -16.71
N THR A 516 -20.98 -16.14 -15.60
CA THR A 516 -20.22 -16.26 -14.35
C THR A 516 -19.29 -17.48 -14.29
N LEU A 517 -19.17 -18.26 -15.37
CA LEU A 517 -18.28 -19.41 -15.42
C LEU A 517 -16.84 -19.03 -15.08
N ARG A 518 -16.15 -19.93 -14.36
CA ARG A 518 -14.73 -19.80 -14.11
C ARG A 518 -13.95 -20.10 -15.38
N LEU A 519 -12.80 -19.43 -15.56
CA LEU A 519 -11.97 -19.61 -16.76
C LEU A 519 -11.61 -21.09 -17.00
N GLY A 520 -11.24 -21.81 -15.94
CA GLY A 520 -10.92 -23.24 -16.01
C GLY A 520 -12.10 -24.17 -16.31
N GLU A 521 -13.35 -23.71 -16.12
CA GLU A 521 -14.56 -24.51 -16.34
C GLU A 521 -15.11 -24.37 -17.76
N ILE A 522 -14.81 -23.26 -18.46
CA ILE A 522 -15.36 -22.94 -19.78
C ILE A 522 -15.18 -24.10 -20.77
N ALA A 523 -14.00 -24.71 -20.84
CA ALA A 523 -13.74 -25.81 -21.77
C ALA A 523 -14.66 -27.02 -21.55
N ALA A 524 -14.94 -27.38 -20.28
CA ALA A 524 -15.84 -28.48 -19.96
C ALA A 524 -17.29 -28.16 -20.33
N HIS A 525 -17.73 -26.93 -20.05
CA HIS A 525 -19.08 -26.48 -20.38
C HIS A 525 -19.29 -26.31 -21.89
N CYS A 526 -18.28 -25.85 -22.63
CA CYS A 526 -18.31 -25.81 -24.09
C CYS A 526 -18.47 -27.22 -24.67
N ARG A 527 -17.73 -28.23 -24.16
CA ARG A 527 -17.91 -29.63 -24.58
C ARG A 527 -19.33 -30.15 -24.32
N GLN A 528 -19.89 -29.86 -23.14
CA GLN A 528 -21.26 -30.23 -22.81
C GLN A 528 -22.28 -29.56 -23.75
N ALA A 529 -22.11 -28.27 -24.01
CA ALA A 529 -22.97 -27.52 -24.94
C ALA A 529 -22.92 -28.10 -26.36
N ARG A 530 -21.73 -28.48 -26.85
CA ARG A 530 -21.60 -29.12 -28.17
C ARG A 530 -22.38 -30.43 -28.24
N GLU A 531 -22.31 -31.23 -27.17
CA GLU A 531 -23.03 -32.51 -27.11
C GLU A 531 -24.55 -32.33 -27.10
N LEU A 532 -25.07 -31.35 -26.35
CA LEU A 532 -26.50 -31.01 -26.35
C LEU A 532 -27.00 -30.62 -27.74
N VAL A 533 -26.22 -29.83 -28.49
CA VAL A 533 -26.56 -29.44 -29.87
C VAL A 533 -26.54 -30.65 -30.80
N ARG A 534 -25.51 -31.51 -30.71
CA ARG A 534 -25.41 -32.73 -31.55
C ARG A 534 -26.56 -33.70 -31.32
N GLN A 535 -26.91 -33.97 -30.06
CA GLN A 535 -28.02 -34.87 -29.70
C GLN A 535 -29.35 -34.35 -30.24
N SER A 536 -29.54 -33.04 -30.19
CA SER A 536 -30.76 -32.40 -30.66
C SER A 536 -30.86 -32.39 -32.18
N LEU A 537 -29.75 -32.14 -32.89
CA LEU A 537 -29.70 -32.25 -34.35
C LEU A 537 -29.95 -33.68 -34.83
N ALA A 538 -29.43 -34.69 -34.11
CA ALA A 538 -29.65 -36.10 -34.44
C ALA A 538 -31.11 -36.55 -34.22
N ALA A 539 -31.85 -35.89 -33.33
CA ALA A 539 -33.25 -36.18 -33.05
C ALA A 539 -34.22 -35.50 -34.04
N LEU A 540 -33.74 -34.60 -34.89
CA LEU A 540 -34.55 -33.88 -35.88
C LEU A 540 -34.56 -34.60 -37.24
N PRO A 541 -35.62 -34.38 -38.07
CA PRO A 541 -35.58 -34.71 -39.50
C PRO A 541 -34.38 -34.02 -40.19
N PRO A 542 -34.02 -34.37 -41.45
CA PRO A 542 -32.85 -33.77 -42.12
C PRO A 542 -32.86 -32.25 -41.99
N ALA A 543 -31.82 -31.73 -41.35
CA ALA A 543 -31.74 -30.34 -40.93
C ALA A 543 -31.84 -29.40 -42.13
N ASP A 544 -32.67 -28.34 -42.00
CA ASP A 544 -32.74 -27.29 -43.00
C ASP A 544 -31.43 -26.45 -43.01
N ASP A 545 -31.20 -25.70 -44.09
CA ASP A 545 -29.99 -24.87 -44.25
C ASP A 545 -29.82 -23.85 -43.11
N ALA A 546 -30.92 -23.38 -42.52
CA ALA A 546 -30.89 -22.42 -41.40
C ALA A 546 -30.45 -23.07 -40.09
N GLN A 547 -30.86 -24.30 -39.82
CA GLN A 547 -30.42 -25.13 -38.69
C GLN A 547 -28.94 -25.47 -38.81
N LEU A 548 -28.47 -25.81 -40.01
CA LEU A 548 -27.06 -26.09 -40.25
C LEU A 548 -26.19 -24.82 -40.11
N ALA A 549 -26.64 -23.70 -40.66
CA ALA A 549 -25.93 -22.42 -40.54
C ALA A 549 -25.84 -21.95 -39.08
N TRP A 550 -26.94 -22.00 -38.33
CA TRP A 550 -26.97 -21.60 -36.93
C TRP A 550 -26.09 -22.50 -36.06
N SER A 551 -26.20 -23.83 -36.23
CA SER A 551 -25.40 -24.78 -35.46
C SER A 551 -23.90 -24.66 -35.76
N THR A 552 -23.51 -24.47 -37.03
CA THR A 552 -22.12 -24.21 -37.42
C THR A 552 -21.60 -22.93 -36.77
N ALA A 553 -22.35 -21.83 -36.84
CA ALA A 553 -21.96 -20.57 -36.20
C ALA A 553 -21.82 -20.69 -34.68
N LEU A 554 -22.68 -21.49 -34.02
CA LEU A 554 -22.58 -21.78 -32.60
C LEU A 554 -21.37 -22.64 -32.27
N PHE A 555 -21.09 -23.70 -33.03
CA PHE A 555 -19.89 -24.53 -32.83
C PHE A 555 -18.60 -23.72 -32.97
N ASP A 556 -18.48 -22.92 -34.02
CA ASP A 556 -17.34 -22.03 -34.23
C ASP A 556 -17.17 -21.03 -33.08
N ALA A 557 -18.29 -20.51 -32.56
CA ALA A 557 -18.26 -19.63 -31.40
C ALA A 557 -17.78 -20.36 -30.14
N LEU A 558 -18.29 -21.56 -29.85
CA LEU A 558 -17.85 -22.36 -28.71
C LEU A 558 -16.33 -22.66 -28.77
N ASP A 559 -15.81 -22.99 -29.95
CA ASP A 559 -14.38 -23.27 -30.16
C ASP A 559 -13.52 -22.02 -29.93
N ARG A 560 -13.91 -20.88 -30.50
CA ARG A 560 -13.20 -19.60 -30.28
C ARG A 560 -13.21 -19.19 -28.80
N GLY A 561 -14.34 -19.33 -28.12
CA GLY A 561 -14.46 -18.96 -26.72
C GLY A 561 -13.66 -19.87 -25.79
N GLU A 562 -13.64 -21.19 -26.06
CA GLU A 562 -12.77 -22.13 -25.35
C GLU A 562 -11.28 -21.77 -25.51
N GLN A 563 -10.84 -21.48 -26.72
CA GLN A 563 -9.45 -21.09 -26.99
C GLN A 563 -9.09 -19.75 -26.34
N ALA A 564 -9.98 -18.75 -26.41
CA ALA A 564 -9.77 -17.45 -25.80
C ALA A 564 -9.71 -17.53 -24.26
N ALA A 565 -10.57 -18.34 -23.65
CA ALA A 565 -10.55 -18.59 -22.21
C ALA A 565 -9.24 -19.27 -21.76
N ALA A 566 -8.80 -20.30 -22.49
CA ALA A 566 -7.55 -21.00 -22.21
C ALA A 566 -6.34 -20.05 -22.33
N THR A 567 -6.26 -19.29 -23.43
CA THR A 567 -5.17 -18.32 -23.66
C THR A 567 -5.09 -17.28 -22.55
N LEU A 568 -6.24 -16.74 -22.11
CA LEU A 568 -6.27 -15.80 -20.99
C LEU A 568 -5.79 -16.47 -19.69
N ARG A 569 -6.28 -17.66 -19.39
CA ARG A 569 -5.88 -18.39 -18.18
C ARG A 569 -4.38 -18.65 -18.17
N ASP A 570 -3.83 -19.11 -19.29
CA ASP A 570 -2.40 -19.38 -19.44
C ASP A 570 -1.56 -18.10 -19.34
N SER A 571 -2.09 -16.94 -19.73
CA SER A 571 -1.38 -15.66 -19.54
C SER A 571 -1.33 -15.18 -18.08
N LEU A 572 -2.18 -15.74 -17.20
CA LEU A 572 -2.20 -15.41 -15.77
C LEU A 572 -1.38 -16.39 -14.94
N VAL A 573 -1.18 -17.64 -15.40
CA VAL A 573 -0.44 -18.71 -14.70
C VAL A 573 1.02 -18.67 -15.08
#